data_AF-A0A0W7WZ36-F1
#
_entry.id   AF-A0A0W7WZ36-F1
#
_cell.length_a   1.000
_cell.length_b   1.000
_cell.length_c   1.000
_cell.angle_alpha   90.00
_cell.angle_beta   90.00
_cell.angle_gamma   90.00
#
_symmetry.space_group_name_H-M   'P 1'
#
loop_
_entity.id
_entity.type
_entity.pdbx_description
1 polymer ?
#
loop_
_entity_poly.entity_id
_entity_poly.type
_entity_poly.pdbx_seq_one_letter_code
_entity_poly.pdbx_strand_id
1 'polypeptide(L)'
;MTPGDGFAGQVAAAWRKAAAARARAERAEKSAQRYEAWAAETGHTPHIDLAAALRRSAACHRSSADLQEAFARRVAAWGQGPGERPRFMSGVAEVCGAESVALTLVDARNSQLAVAASGEPARAAQDLEFMLGEGPSRDATTHRGLVFASGEAIETRWPCFGPALTALGVREVAAAPLDTAASSRCLGALAVFDPRPGLVGSRAFDDVVGALTRLVLCDPDADPELYGGTDHRDSVQQAAGMVSVHVGCRVDDALALIKARAFTRGVPLDALSRAIVAGDLTFTREGPS
;
A
#
# COMPACT_ATOMS: atom_id res chain seq x y z
N MET A 1 6.63 -18.38 25.08
CA MET A 1 6.24 -17.00 24.73
C MET A 1 4.74 -16.97 24.61
N THR A 2 4.05 -16.47 25.62
CA THR A 2 2.58 -16.45 25.67
C THR A 2 2.04 -15.46 24.64
N PRO A 3 0.92 -15.73 23.95
CA PRO A 3 0.35 -14.83 22.93
C PRO A 3 0.14 -13.38 23.41
N GLY A 4 -0.03 -13.16 24.72
CA GLY A 4 -0.19 -11.84 25.34
C GLY A 4 1.09 -11.00 25.42
N ASP A 5 2.28 -11.60 25.49
CA ASP A 5 3.54 -10.85 25.63
C ASP A 5 3.96 -10.18 24.30
N GLY A 6 3.70 -10.84 23.18
CA GLY A 6 3.94 -10.28 21.84
C GLY A 6 3.03 -9.08 21.52
N PHE A 7 1.80 -9.10 22.04
CA PHE A 7 0.82 -8.03 21.87
C PHE A 7 1.24 -6.74 22.58
N ALA A 8 1.57 -6.82 23.87
CA ALA A 8 2.03 -5.67 24.63
C ALA A 8 3.32 -5.08 24.05
N GLY A 9 4.21 -5.95 23.55
CA GLY A 9 5.42 -5.55 22.84
C GLY A 9 5.16 -4.74 21.57
N GLN A 10 4.19 -5.13 20.75
CA GLN A 10 3.80 -4.42 19.53
C GLN A 10 3.15 -3.06 19.80
N VAL A 11 2.22 -2.99 20.76
CA VAL A 11 1.60 -1.71 21.16
C VAL A 11 2.68 -0.75 21.65
N ALA A 12 3.58 -1.22 22.51
CA ALA A 12 4.70 -0.41 23.00
C ALA A 12 5.65 0.01 21.87
N ALA A 13 5.91 -0.87 20.90
CA ALA A 13 6.73 -0.55 19.73
C ALA A 13 6.09 0.54 18.85
N ALA A 14 4.79 0.42 18.55
CA ALA A 14 4.05 1.42 17.79
C ALA A 14 4.05 2.80 18.49
N TRP A 15 3.82 2.84 19.81
CA TRP A 15 3.94 4.08 20.59
C TRP A 15 5.36 4.66 20.59
N ARG A 16 6.40 3.83 20.69
CA ARG A 16 7.79 4.30 20.57
C ARG A 16 8.07 4.89 19.19
N LYS A 17 7.61 4.24 18.11
CA LYS A 17 7.75 4.74 16.73
C LYS A 17 7.01 6.06 16.56
N ALA A 18 5.79 6.18 17.09
CA ALA A 18 5.03 7.43 17.11
C ALA A 18 5.78 8.57 17.81
N ALA A 19 6.26 8.35 19.04
CA ALA A 19 7.00 9.35 19.80
C ALA A 19 8.30 9.78 19.09
N ALA A 20 9.04 8.83 18.52
CA ALA A 20 10.23 9.12 17.74
C ALA A 20 9.91 9.97 16.49
N ALA A 21 8.80 9.67 15.80
CA ALA A 21 8.33 10.42 14.65
C ALA A 21 7.89 11.85 15.04
N ARG A 22 7.14 12.03 16.14
CA ARG A 22 6.82 13.36 16.70
C ARG A 22 8.08 14.17 16.99
N ALA A 23 9.06 13.58 17.66
CA ALA A 23 10.31 14.26 17.98
C ALA A 23 11.10 14.65 16.72
N ARG A 24 11.09 13.83 15.67
CA ARG A 24 11.67 14.19 14.36
C ARG A 24 10.91 15.35 13.71
N ALA A 25 9.58 15.36 13.77
CA ALA A 25 8.77 16.44 13.26
C ALA A 25 9.11 17.77 13.95
N GLU A 26 9.17 17.79 15.28
CA GLU A 26 9.51 18.98 16.06
C GLU A 26 10.91 19.52 15.73
N ARG A 27 11.90 18.62 15.57
CA ARG A 27 13.26 19.03 15.17
C ARG A 27 13.29 19.65 13.77
N ALA A 28 12.58 19.05 12.82
CA ALA A 28 12.46 19.58 11.46
C ALA A 28 11.74 20.94 11.45
N GLU A 29 10.69 21.09 12.26
CA GLU A 29 9.92 22.33 12.42
C GLU A 29 10.77 23.47 12.98
N LYS A 30 11.51 23.22 14.09
CA LYS A 30 12.45 24.18 14.67
C LYS A 30 13.55 24.57 13.68
N SER A 31 14.02 23.62 12.88
CA SER A 31 15.01 23.89 11.84
C SER A 31 14.42 24.76 10.72
N ALA A 32 13.19 24.46 10.26
CA ALA A 32 12.50 25.26 9.25
C ALA A 32 12.35 26.72 9.70
N GLN A 33 11.89 26.95 10.94
CA GLN A 33 11.74 28.29 11.52
C GLN A 33 13.05 29.09 11.52
N ARG A 34 14.19 28.44 11.82
CA ARG A 34 15.52 29.09 11.76
C ARG A 34 15.87 29.52 10.34
N TYR A 35 15.64 28.65 9.35
CA TYR A 35 15.92 28.97 7.95
C TYR A 35 14.95 30.03 7.39
N GLU A 36 13.70 30.07 7.85
CA GLU A 36 12.75 31.14 7.50
C GLU A 36 13.21 32.49 8.07
N ALA A 37 13.70 32.51 9.31
CA ALA A 37 14.26 33.73 9.90
C ALA A 37 15.48 34.23 9.11
N TRP A 38 16.42 33.32 8.78
CA TRP A 38 17.57 33.67 7.94
C TRP A 38 17.15 34.11 6.52
N ALA A 39 16.13 33.48 5.94
CA ALA A 39 15.59 33.88 4.64
C ALA A 39 14.95 35.28 4.69
N ALA A 40 14.26 35.62 5.78
CA ALA A 40 13.68 36.95 5.97
C ALA A 40 14.76 38.04 6.11
N GLU A 41 15.90 37.71 6.72
CA GLU A 41 17.03 38.64 6.88
C GLU A 41 17.86 38.80 5.60
N THR A 42 18.12 37.71 4.88
CA THR A 42 19.07 37.68 3.75
C THR A 42 18.41 37.75 2.38
N GLY A 43 17.15 37.30 2.24
CA GLY A 43 16.47 37.13 0.95
C GLY A 43 17.03 35.99 0.08
N HIS A 44 17.92 35.15 0.62
CA HIS A 44 18.60 34.11 -0.16
C HIS A 44 17.66 32.93 -0.47
N THR A 45 17.46 32.64 -1.76
CA THR A 45 16.62 31.54 -2.26
C THR A 45 16.94 30.16 -1.65
N PRO A 46 18.22 29.77 -1.42
CA PRO A 46 18.53 28.48 -0.79
C PRO A 46 17.94 28.31 0.62
N HIS A 47 17.80 29.39 1.41
CA HIS A 47 17.18 29.31 2.73
C HIS A 47 15.66 29.10 2.64
N ILE A 48 15.00 29.68 1.64
CA ILE A 48 13.57 29.49 1.35
C ILE A 48 13.31 28.03 0.95
N ASP A 49 14.10 27.50 0.01
CA ASP A 49 13.94 26.13 -0.48
C ASP A 49 14.19 25.10 0.63
N LEU A 50 15.22 25.33 1.45
CA LEU A 50 15.56 24.46 2.57
C LEU A 50 14.49 24.52 3.67
N ALA A 51 13.98 25.71 4.01
CA ALA A 51 12.85 25.86 4.92
C ALA A 51 11.62 25.08 4.41
N ALA A 52 11.26 25.23 3.14
CA ALA A 52 10.15 24.51 2.54
C ALA A 52 10.37 22.99 2.57
N ALA A 53 11.58 22.50 2.30
CA ALA A 53 11.93 21.09 2.40
C ALA A 53 11.81 20.56 3.84
N LEU A 54 12.26 21.34 4.84
CA LEU A 54 12.13 21.00 6.25
C LEU A 54 10.67 20.97 6.72
N ARG A 55 9.82 21.91 6.24
CA ARG A 55 8.37 21.88 6.50
C ARG A 55 7.70 20.63 5.92
N ARG A 56 8.05 20.23 4.70
CA ARG A 56 7.57 18.97 4.10
C ARG A 56 8.04 17.76 4.91
N SER A 57 9.30 17.74 5.34
CA SER A 57 9.83 16.67 6.19
C SER A 57 9.12 16.61 7.55
N ALA A 58 8.84 17.76 8.17
CA ALA A 58 8.12 17.84 9.43
C ALA A 58 6.68 17.31 9.29
N ALA A 59 5.98 17.67 8.23
CA ALA A 59 4.63 17.19 7.93
C ALA A 59 4.60 15.66 7.75
N CYS A 60 5.52 15.13 6.95
CA CYS A 60 5.69 13.68 6.76
C CYS A 60 5.96 12.95 8.09
N HIS A 61 6.80 13.50 8.97
CA HIS A 61 7.04 12.93 10.29
C HIS A 61 5.82 13.00 11.21
N ARG A 62 4.99 14.05 11.13
CA ARG A 62 3.71 14.13 11.86
C ARG A 62 2.75 13.06 11.39
N SER A 63 2.53 12.95 10.07
CA SER A 63 1.65 11.91 9.52
C SER A 63 2.17 10.52 9.88
N SER A 64 3.48 10.27 9.81
CA SER A 64 4.05 9.00 10.28
C SER A 64 3.75 8.72 11.75
N ALA A 65 3.76 9.74 12.62
CA ALA A 65 3.34 9.58 14.00
C ALA A 65 1.84 9.26 14.10
N ASP A 66 1.00 10.02 13.41
CA ASP A 66 -0.47 9.86 13.43
C ASP A 66 -0.88 8.43 13.00
N LEU A 67 -0.22 7.87 11.97
CA LEU A 67 -0.44 6.50 11.51
C LEU A 67 -0.09 5.46 12.59
N GLN A 68 1.06 5.62 13.26
CA GLN A 68 1.51 4.73 14.33
C GLN A 68 0.63 4.84 15.58
N GLU A 69 0.21 6.05 15.94
CA GLU A 69 -0.70 6.29 17.05
C GLU A 69 -2.09 5.69 16.78
N ALA A 70 -2.63 5.86 15.57
CA ALA A 70 -3.89 5.26 15.16
C ALA A 70 -3.84 3.72 15.24
N PHE A 71 -2.77 3.12 14.71
CA PHE A 71 -2.55 1.68 14.86
C PHE A 71 -2.44 1.26 16.33
N ALA A 72 -1.63 1.94 17.14
CA ALA A 72 -1.43 1.62 18.54
C ALA A 72 -2.74 1.70 19.36
N ARG A 73 -3.58 2.72 19.12
CA ARG A 73 -4.91 2.86 19.73
C ARG A 73 -5.82 1.68 19.37
N ARG A 74 -5.87 1.31 18.09
CA ARG A 74 -6.71 0.19 17.63
C ARG A 74 -6.28 -1.14 18.24
N VAL A 75 -4.98 -1.42 18.24
CA VAL A 75 -4.44 -2.64 18.84
C VAL A 75 -4.70 -2.66 20.35
N ALA A 76 -4.50 -1.55 21.07
CA ALA A 76 -4.80 -1.46 22.50
C ALA A 76 -6.29 -1.70 22.81
N ALA A 77 -7.19 -1.16 22.00
CA ALA A 77 -8.64 -1.37 22.14
C ALA A 77 -9.04 -2.83 21.85
N TRP A 78 -8.43 -3.46 20.84
CA TRP A 78 -8.67 -4.87 20.51
C TRP A 78 -8.24 -5.81 21.63
N GLY A 79 -7.14 -5.53 22.34
CA GLY A 79 -6.73 -6.33 23.50
C GLY A 79 -7.79 -6.43 24.61
N GLN A 80 -8.84 -5.60 24.54
CA GLN A 80 -9.97 -5.56 25.47
C GLN A 80 -11.30 -6.03 24.85
N GLY A 81 -11.34 -6.48 23.59
CA GLY A 81 -12.59 -6.79 22.88
C GLY A 81 -12.51 -7.99 21.91
N PRO A 82 -13.66 -8.54 21.48
CA PRO A 82 -13.71 -9.59 20.47
C PRO A 82 -13.44 -9.03 19.06
N GLY A 83 -12.82 -9.81 18.18
CA GLY A 83 -12.66 -9.47 16.75
C GLY A 83 -11.33 -9.91 16.13
N GLU A 84 -11.14 -9.60 14.84
CA GLU A 84 -9.87 -9.80 14.15
C GLU A 84 -8.82 -8.79 14.64
N ARG A 85 -7.56 -9.22 14.68
CA ARG A 85 -6.44 -8.35 15.06
C ARG A 85 -6.36 -7.15 14.10
N PRO A 86 -6.32 -5.91 14.61
CA PRO A 86 -6.16 -4.73 13.77
C PRO A 86 -4.86 -4.78 12.97
N ARG A 87 -4.97 -4.43 11.69
CA ARG A 87 -3.85 -4.29 10.74
C ARG A 87 -3.37 -2.85 10.74
N PHE A 88 -2.10 -2.59 10.43
CA PHE A 88 -1.59 -1.20 10.32
C PHE A 88 -2.42 -0.34 9.37
N MET A 89 -2.81 -0.91 8.24
CA MET A 89 -3.63 -0.23 7.23
C MET A 89 -5.02 0.19 7.75
N SER A 90 -5.54 -0.42 8.81
CA SER A 90 -6.78 0.05 9.45
C SER A 90 -6.59 1.39 10.19
N GLY A 91 -5.37 1.65 10.71
CA GLY A 91 -5.00 2.97 11.21
C GLY A 91 -4.76 3.99 10.09
N VAL A 92 -4.22 3.54 8.94
CA VAL A 92 -4.10 4.37 7.73
C VAL A 92 -5.48 4.80 7.22
N ALA A 93 -6.45 3.88 7.18
CA ALA A 93 -7.84 4.18 6.81
C ALA A 93 -8.44 5.29 7.70
N GLU A 94 -8.25 5.17 9.02
CA GLU A 94 -8.70 6.17 10.01
C GLU A 94 -8.10 7.56 9.73
N VAL A 95 -6.79 7.64 9.51
CA VAL A 95 -6.10 8.93 9.25
C VAL A 95 -6.51 9.53 7.91
N CYS A 96 -6.75 8.69 6.89
CA CYS A 96 -7.32 9.12 5.61
C CYS A 96 -8.79 9.55 5.74
N GLY A 97 -9.50 9.12 6.78
CA GLY A 97 -10.95 9.29 6.87
C GLY A 97 -11.67 8.51 5.78
N ALA A 98 -11.21 7.29 5.51
CA ALA A 98 -11.79 6.36 4.55
C ALA A 98 -12.13 5.04 5.23
N GLU A 99 -13.08 4.30 4.69
CA GLU A 99 -13.46 2.98 5.22
C GLU A 99 -12.42 1.91 4.83
N SER A 100 -11.86 2.03 3.63
CA SER A 100 -11.06 0.98 3.02
C SER A 100 -9.86 1.56 2.27
N VAL A 101 -8.65 1.08 2.60
CA VAL A 101 -7.40 1.48 1.95
C VAL A 101 -6.50 0.27 1.71
N ALA A 102 -5.71 0.33 0.64
CA ALA A 102 -4.70 -0.65 0.35
C ALA A 102 -3.39 0.01 -0.07
N LEU A 103 -2.29 -0.55 0.41
CA LEU A 103 -0.93 -0.21 -0.02
C LEU A 103 -0.38 -1.35 -0.86
N THR A 104 0.06 -1.03 -2.07
CA THR A 104 0.65 -2.00 -3.00
C THR A 104 2.07 -1.61 -3.30
N LEU A 105 3.02 -2.54 -3.17
CA LEU A 105 4.42 -2.35 -3.53
C LEU A 105 4.75 -3.07 -4.83
N VAL A 106 5.57 -2.46 -5.66
CA VAL A 106 5.91 -2.98 -7.00
C VAL A 106 7.41 -3.10 -7.24
N ASP A 107 7.78 -4.04 -8.12
CA ASP A 107 9.14 -4.25 -8.58
C ASP A 107 9.56 -3.23 -9.67
N ALA A 108 10.74 -3.42 -10.29
CA ALA A 108 11.25 -2.50 -11.31
C ALA A 108 10.46 -2.54 -12.63
N ARG A 109 9.63 -3.56 -12.80
CA ARG A 109 8.78 -3.81 -13.97
C ARG A 109 7.32 -3.51 -13.67
N ASN A 110 7.02 -2.85 -12.55
CA ASN A 110 5.67 -2.61 -12.04
C ASN A 110 4.88 -3.89 -11.71
N SER A 111 5.57 -5.01 -11.44
CA SER A 111 4.95 -6.23 -10.95
C SER A 111 4.67 -6.09 -9.46
N GLN A 112 3.47 -6.45 -9.03
CA GLN A 112 3.07 -6.41 -7.62
C GLN A 112 3.88 -7.42 -6.79
N LEU A 113 4.61 -6.90 -5.79
CA LEU A 113 5.41 -7.66 -4.83
C LEU A 113 4.64 -7.97 -3.56
N ALA A 114 4.00 -6.94 -2.98
CA ALA A 114 3.36 -7.03 -1.69
C ALA A 114 2.12 -6.14 -1.61
N VAL A 115 1.12 -6.57 -0.85
CA VAL A 115 -0.09 -5.79 -0.56
C VAL A 115 -0.42 -5.81 0.91
N ALA A 116 -0.64 -4.62 1.49
CA ALA A 116 -1.24 -4.47 2.80
C ALA A 116 -2.62 -3.82 2.65
N ALA A 117 -3.66 -4.43 3.20
CA ALA A 117 -5.05 -3.94 3.12
C ALA A 117 -5.61 -3.65 4.52
N SER A 118 -6.49 -2.64 4.63
CA SER A 118 -7.13 -2.26 5.90
C SER A 118 -8.16 -3.28 6.39
N GLY A 119 -8.73 -4.06 5.48
CA GLY A 119 -9.72 -5.09 5.74
C GLY A 119 -10.11 -5.83 4.45
N GLU A 120 -11.16 -6.65 4.54
CA GLU A 120 -11.61 -7.50 3.43
C GLU A 120 -12.01 -6.73 2.16
N PRO A 121 -12.75 -5.60 2.22
CA PRO A 121 -13.09 -4.85 1.00
C PRO A 121 -11.87 -4.36 0.21
N ALA A 122 -10.87 -3.81 0.92
CA ALA A 122 -9.60 -3.39 0.31
C ALA A 122 -8.83 -4.58 -0.27
N ARG A 123 -8.85 -5.72 0.42
CA ARG A 123 -8.18 -6.95 -0.03
C ARG A 123 -8.82 -7.50 -1.30
N ALA A 124 -10.15 -7.62 -1.32
CA ALA A 124 -10.91 -8.06 -2.48
C ALA A 124 -10.68 -7.15 -3.70
N ALA A 125 -10.69 -5.82 -3.50
CA ALA A 125 -10.37 -4.87 -4.56
C ALA A 125 -8.95 -5.05 -5.11
N GLN A 126 -7.95 -5.27 -4.25
CA GLN A 126 -6.57 -5.54 -4.71
C GLN A 126 -6.40 -6.91 -5.37
N ASP A 127 -7.14 -7.92 -4.93
CA ASP A 127 -7.15 -9.23 -5.59
C ASP A 127 -7.75 -9.14 -7.00
N LEU A 128 -8.82 -8.36 -7.18
CA LEU A 128 -9.40 -8.06 -8.49
C LEU A 128 -8.42 -7.31 -9.38
N GLU A 129 -7.81 -6.23 -8.87
CA GLU A 129 -6.83 -5.43 -9.63
C GLU A 129 -5.64 -6.30 -10.08
N PHE A 130 -5.13 -7.14 -9.18
CA PHE A 130 -4.06 -8.07 -9.52
C PHE A 130 -4.50 -9.13 -10.53
N MET A 131 -5.69 -9.72 -10.38
CA MET A 131 -6.20 -10.76 -11.27
C MET A 131 -6.45 -10.23 -12.68
N LEU A 132 -7.11 -9.07 -12.78
CA LEU A 132 -7.58 -8.50 -14.04
C LEU A 132 -6.52 -7.66 -14.75
N GLY A 133 -5.47 -7.22 -14.03
CA GLY A 133 -4.38 -6.45 -14.62
C GLY A 133 -4.77 -5.02 -14.98
N GLU A 134 -5.90 -4.54 -14.46
CA GLU A 134 -6.42 -3.18 -14.60
C GLU A 134 -6.79 -2.67 -13.21
N GLY A 135 -6.54 -1.39 -12.94
CA GLY A 135 -6.95 -0.78 -11.69
C GLY A 135 -6.19 0.49 -11.32
N PRO A 136 -6.65 1.16 -10.25
CA PRO A 136 -6.17 2.47 -9.86
C PRO A 136 -4.72 2.46 -9.38
N SER A 137 -4.29 1.45 -8.63
CA SER A 137 -2.93 1.34 -8.09
C SER A 137 -1.92 1.11 -9.22
N ARG A 138 -2.30 0.29 -10.21
CA ARG A 138 -1.53 -0.01 -11.41
C ARG A 138 -1.40 1.21 -12.29
N ASP A 139 -2.48 1.94 -12.55
CA ASP A 139 -2.42 3.20 -13.30
C ASP A 139 -1.55 4.23 -12.56
N ALA A 140 -1.71 4.36 -11.24
CA ALA A 140 -0.95 5.31 -10.43
C ALA A 140 0.55 5.01 -10.45
N THR A 141 0.95 3.73 -10.34
CA THR A 141 2.35 3.30 -10.44
C THR A 141 2.91 3.44 -11.85
N THR A 142 2.12 3.09 -12.88
CA THR A 142 2.54 3.15 -14.29
C THR A 142 2.74 4.58 -14.76
N HIS A 143 1.80 5.47 -14.45
CA HIS A 143 1.82 6.86 -14.87
C HIS A 143 2.49 7.80 -13.87
N ARG A 144 2.87 7.29 -12.69
CA ARG A 144 3.46 8.07 -11.59
C ARG A 144 2.62 9.31 -11.25
N GLY A 145 1.30 9.13 -11.21
CA GLY A 145 0.34 10.21 -11.05
C GLY A 145 -0.85 9.82 -10.18
N LEU A 146 -1.48 10.83 -9.58
CA LEU A 146 -2.73 10.65 -8.85
C LEU A 146 -3.83 10.19 -9.81
N VAL A 147 -4.53 9.13 -9.44
CA VAL A 147 -5.68 8.59 -10.16
C VAL A 147 -6.92 8.77 -9.29
N PHE A 148 -8.01 9.21 -9.90
CA PHE A 148 -9.32 9.31 -9.27
C PHE A 148 -10.41 8.95 -10.28
N ALA A 149 -11.39 8.15 -9.85
CA ALA A 149 -12.56 7.81 -10.63
C ALA A 149 -13.77 7.59 -9.71
N SER A 150 -14.95 7.95 -10.18
CA SER A 150 -16.23 7.77 -9.47
C SER A 150 -17.35 7.36 -10.41
N GLY A 151 -18.31 6.58 -9.91
CA GLY A 151 -19.48 6.14 -10.67
C GLY A 151 -19.12 5.49 -12.00
N GLU A 152 -19.80 5.89 -13.08
CA GLU A 152 -19.59 5.35 -14.44
C GLU A 152 -18.15 5.54 -14.97
N ALA A 153 -17.40 6.51 -14.45
CA ALA A 153 -16.01 6.70 -14.84
C ALA A 153 -15.11 5.54 -14.38
N ILE A 154 -15.48 4.82 -13.31
CA ILE A 154 -14.77 3.61 -12.87
C ILE A 154 -14.91 2.52 -13.94
N GLU A 155 -16.14 2.25 -14.40
CA GLU A 155 -16.44 1.21 -15.39
C GLU A 155 -15.89 1.54 -16.77
N THR A 156 -15.93 2.82 -17.16
CA THR A 156 -15.37 3.26 -18.45
C THR A 156 -13.86 3.18 -18.47
N ARG A 157 -13.20 3.52 -17.35
CA ARG A 157 -11.73 3.57 -17.26
C ARG A 157 -11.11 2.18 -17.17
N TRP A 158 -11.76 1.27 -16.45
CA TRP A 158 -11.30 -0.11 -16.29
C TRP A 158 -12.43 -1.07 -16.67
N PRO A 159 -12.56 -1.44 -17.96
CA PRO A 159 -13.68 -2.24 -18.44
C PRO A 159 -13.79 -3.62 -17.78
N CYS A 160 -12.67 -4.22 -17.38
CA CYS A 160 -12.68 -5.52 -16.69
C CYS A 160 -12.85 -5.36 -15.17
N PHE A 161 -12.10 -4.42 -14.58
CA PHE A 161 -12.03 -4.24 -13.13
C PHE A 161 -13.18 -3.40 -12.57
N GLY A 162 -13.64 -2.39 -13.29
CA GLY A 162 -14.63 -1.43 -12.84
C GLY A 162 -15.97 -2.07 -12.46
N PRO A 163 -16.61 -2.89 -13.31
CA PRO A 163 -17.84 -3.59 -12.95
C PRO A 163 -17.68 -4.53 -11.75
N ALA A 164 -16.52 -5.17 -11.61
CA ALA A 164 -16.23 -6.03 -10.47
C ALA A 164 -16.04 -5.21 -9.17
N LEU A 165 -15.41 -4.04 -9.26
CA LEU A 165 -15.23 -3.13 -8.14
C LEU A 165 -16.56 -2.50 -7.69
N THR A 166 -17.41 -2.06 -8.63
CA THR A 166 -18.73 -1.49 -8.32
C THR A 166 -19.67 -2.55 -7.71
N ALA A 167 -19.56 -3.81 -8.13
CA ALA A 167 -20.26 -4.93 -7.50
C ALA A 167 -19.85 -5.20 -6.04
N LEU A 168 -18.64 -4.77 -5.62
CA LEU A 168 -18.22 -4.77 -4.22
C LEU A 168 -18.79 -3.58 -3.41
N GLY A 169 -19.56 -2.70 -4.05
CA GLY A 169 -20.20 -1.54 -3.42
C GLY A 169 -19.36 -0.26 -3.42
N VAL A 170 -18.16 -0.29 -4.00
CA VAL A 170 -17.27 0.88 -4.10
C VAL A 170 -17.80 1.84 -5.16
N ARG A 171 -17.96 3.11 -4.81
CA ARG A 171 -18.50 4.16 -5.69
C ARG A 171 -17.46 5.16 -6.12
N GLU A 172 -16.42 5.35 -5.30
CA GLU A 172 -15.31 6.25 -5.60
C GLU A 172 -13.99 5.58 -5.27
N VAL A 173 -12.96 5.83 -6.08
CA VAL A 173 -11.62 5.31 -5.83
C VAL A 173 -10.56 6.33 -6.19
N ALA A 174 -9.55 6.43 -5.33
CA ALA A 174 -8.37 7.24 -5.55
C ALA A 174 -7.12 6.38 -5.36
N ALA A 175 -6.08 6.61 -6.15
CA ALA A 175 -4.77 6.02 -5.90
C ALA A 175 -3.65 7.03 -6.13
N ALA A 176 -2.73 7.12 -5.17
CA ALA A 176 -1.56 7.97 -5.24
C ALA A 176 -0.27 7.13 -5.26
N PRO A 177 0.69 7.46 -6.14
CA PRO A 177 1.95 6.73 -6.20
C PRO A 177 2.81 7.03 -4.97
N LEU A 178 3.46 5.99 -4.44
CA LEU A 178 4.57 6.12 -3.51
C LEU A 178 5.82 6.41 -4.33
N ASP A 179 6.01 7.69 -4.60
CA ASP A 179 7.10 8.17 -5.43
C ASP A 179 8.00 9.13 -4.67
N THR A 180 9.26 9.18 -5.07
CA THR A 180 10.20 10.18 -4.56
C THR A 180 10.77 10.97 -5.71
N ALA A 181 10.83 12.29 -5.55
CA ALA A 181 11.44 13.17 -6.55
C ALA A 181 12.91 12.83 -6.86
N ALA A 182 13.58 12.10 -5.97
CA ALA A 182 14.96 11.64 -6.13
C ALA A 182 15.10 10.30 -6.85
N SER A 183 14.01 9.56 -7.08
CA SER A 183 14.00 8.25 -7.73
C SER A 183 13.37 8.32 -9.12
N SER A 184 13.96 7.60 -10.07
CA SER A 184 13.35 7.37 -11.38
C SER A 184 12.24 6.31 -11.35
N ARG A 185 11.99 5.68 -10.19
CA ARG A 185 11.09 4.55 -10.02
C ARG A 185 10.07 4.78 -8.91
N CYS A 186 8.84 4.38 -9.19
CA CYS A 186 7.73 4.29 -8.24
C CYS A 186 7.87 3.02 -7.37
N LEU A 187 7.67 3.16 -6.06
CA LEU A 187 7.76 2.04 -5.12
C LEU A 187 6.45 1.25 -5.04
N GLY A 188 5.33 1.89 -5.40
CA GLY A 188 4.01 1.37 -5.12
C GLY A 188 2.93 2.43 -5.22
N ALA A 189 1.72 2.13 -4.74
CA ALA A 189 0.64 3.09 -4.63
C ALA A 189 -0.20 2.85 -3.37
N LEU A 190 -0.76 3.93 -2.82
CA LEU A 190 -1.82 3.89 -1.83
C LEU A 190 -3.15 4.09 -2.56
N ALA A 191 -4.00 3.07 -2.56
CA ALA A 191 -5.38 3.15 -2.99
C ALA A 191 -6.32 3.40 -1.81
N VAL A 192 -7.31 4.26 -2.02
CA VAL A 192 -8.38 4.60 -1.09
C VAL A 192 -9.70 4.35 -1.79
N PHE A 193 -10.56 3.55 -1.18
CA PHE A 193 -11.89 3.23 -1.67
C PHE A 193 -12.92 4.00 -0.84
N ASP A 194 -13.87 4.64 -1.52
CA ASP A 194 -14.85 5.57 -0.98
C ASP A 194 -14.22 6.64 -0.06
N PRO A 195 -13.26 7.44 -0.58
CA PRO A 195 -12.66 8.52 0.19
C PRO A 195 -13.71 9.54 0.63
N ARG A 196 -13.53 10.13 1.82
CA ARG A 196 -14.34 11.29 2.22
C ARG A 196 -14.20 12.45 1.21
N PRO A 197 -15.25 13.23 0.97
CA PRO A 197 -15.18 14.40 0.11
C PRO A 197 -14.04 15.35 0.52
N GLY A 198 -13.27 15.80 -0.47
CA GLY A 198 -12.13 16.71 -0.25
C GLY A 198 -10.86 16.06 0.26
N LEU A 199 -10.80 14.72 0.44
CA LEU A 199 -9.54 14.03 0.75
C LEU A 199 -8.56 14.10 -0.42
N VAL A 200 -9.03 13.76 -1.61
CA VAL A 200 -8.21 13.68 -2.83
C VAL A 200 -7.73 15.07 -3.21
N GLY A 201 -6.42 15.23 -3.42
CA GLY A 201 -5.78 16.53 -3.67
C GLY A 201 -5.60 17.40 -2.43
N SER A 202 -5.95 16.91 -1.24
CA SER A 202 -5.64 17.61 0.00
C SER A 202 -4.18 17.39 0.42
N ARG A 203 -3.61 18.42 1.04
CA ARG A 203 -2.27 18.32 1.65
C ARG A 203 -2.17 17.19 2.68
N ALA A 204 -3.25 16.90 3.40
CA ALA A 204 -3.27 15.81 4.38
C ALA A 204 -3.08 14.44 3.72
N PHE A 205 -3.68 14.23 2.54
CA PHE A 205 -3.50 13.00 1.77
C PHE A 205 -2.07 12.88 1.23
N ASP A 206 -1.51 13.96 0.69
CA ASP A 206 -0.12 14.01 0.24
C ASP A 206 0.87 13.71 1.39
N ASP A 207 0.62 14.27 2.58
CA ASP A 207 1.44 14.04 3.77
C ASP A 207 1.38 12.57 4.23
N VAL A 208 0.22 11.90 4.13
CA VAL A 208 0.05 10.46 4.41
C VAL A 208 0.81 9.62 3.38
N VAL A 209 0.66 9.90 2.09
CA VAL A 209 1.37 9.19 1.02
C VAL A 209 2.88 9.36 1.20
N GLY A 210 3.35 10.57 1.52
CA GLY A 210 4.74 10.86 1.83
C GLY A 210 5.25 10.10 3.05
N ALA A 211 4.44 9.99 4.11
CA ALA A 211 4.78 9.21 5.31
C ALA A 211 4.92 7.72 5.01
N LEU A 212 3.99 7.13 4.24
CA LEU A 212 4.08 5.73 3.82
C LEU A 212 5.29 5.49 2.92
N THR A 213 5.55 6.41 1.98
CA THR A 213 6.74 6.34 1.10
C THR A 213 8.03 6.30 1.92
N ARG A 214 8.16 7.16 2.93
CA ARG A 214 9.33 7.14 3.82
C ARG A 214 9.39 5.91 4.70
N LEU A 215 8.25 5.42 5.18
CA LEU A 215 8.20 4.20 5.98
C LEU A 215 8.76 3.01 5.17
N VAL A 216 8.33 2.88 3.91
CA VAL A 216 8.81 1.83 2.99
C VAL A 216 10.31 1.99 2.68
N LEU A 217 10.82 3.22 2.55
CA LEU A 217 12.22 3.47 2.17
C LEU A 217 13.22 3.44 3.32
N CYS A 218 12.84 3.92 4.50
CA CYS A 218 13.78 4.37 5.53
C CYS A 218 13.57 3.71 6.88
N ASP A 219 12.58 2.84 7.05
CA ASP A 219 12.38 2.10 8.30
C ASP A 219 13.01 0.70 8.17
N PRO A 220 14.27 0.50 8.61
CA PRO A 220 14.89 -0.83 8.63
C PRO A 220 14.19 -1.77 9.62
N ASP A 221 13.42 -1.22 10.56
CA ASP A 221 12.57 -1.95 11.50
C ASP A 221 11.10 -1.97 11.06
N ALA A 222 10.78 -1.55 9.83
CA ALA A 222 9.49 -1.87 9.22
C ALA A 222 9.52 -3.36 8.87
N ASP A 223 9.50 -4.18 9.90
CA ASP A 223 9.29 -5.60 9.73
C ASP A 223 7.94 -5.76 9.00
N PRO A 224 7.96 -6.35 7.79
CA PRO A 224 6.76 -6.53 6.98
C PRO A 224 5.68 -7.36 7.68
N GLU A 225 6.07 -8.17 8.68
CA GLU A 225 5.19 -8.93 9.57
C GLU A 225 4.68 -8.10 10.77
N LEU A 226 5.45 -7.11 11.24
CA LEU A 226 5.13 -6.25 12.39
C LEU A 226 3.84 -5.44 12.19
N TYR A 227 3.49 -5.14 10.94
CA TYR A 227 2.27 -4.43 10.58
C TYR A 227 1.07 -5.33 10.27
N GLY A 228 1.28 -6.66 10.22
CA GLY A 228 0.24 -7.69 10.09
C GLY A 228 -0.69 -7.48 8.89
N GLY A 229 -0.55 -8.30 7.85
CA GLY A 229 -1.47 -8.28 6.70
C GLY A 229 -0.84 -7.89 5.37
N THR A 230 0.49 -7.78 5.34
CA THR A 230 1.27 -7.77 4.09
C THR A 230 1.19 -9.17 3.47
N ASP A 231 0.38 -9.31 2.43
CA ASP A 231 0.40 -10.47 1.54
C ASP A 231 1.60 -10.33 0.62
N HIS A 232 2.63 -11.10 0.89
CA HIS A 232 3.71 -11.26 -0.07
C HIS A 232 3.17 -12.27 -1.08
N ARG A 233 3.09 -11.87 -2.35
CA ARG A 233 2.59 -12.73 -3.43
C ARG A 233 3.60 -13.85 -3.77
N ASP A 234 4.37 -14.31 -2.80
CA ASP A 234 5.48 -15.24 -2.94
C ASP A 234 4.99 -16.57 -3.47
N SER A 235 3.88 -17.09 -2.95
CA SER A 235 3.24 -18.32 -3.45
C SER A 235 2.90 -18.20 -4.94
N VAL A 236 2.36 -17.05 -5.35
CA VAL A 236 2.00 -16.76 -6.75
C VAL A 236 3.23 -16.62 -7.63
N GLN A 237 4.24 -15.89 -7.19
CA GLN A 237 5.49 -15.70 -7.94
C GLN A 237 6.27 -17.01 -8.06
N GLN A 238 6.32 -17.81 -7.00
CA GLN A 238 6.92 -19.13 -6.99
C GLN A 238 6.17 -20.08 -7.93
N ALA A 239 4.84 -20.11 -7.87
CA ALA A 239 4.02 -20.89 -8.80
C ALA A 239 4.26 -20.47 -10.26
N ALA A 240 4.33 -19.17 -10.55
CA ALA A 240 4.63 -18.66 -11.88
C ALA A 240 6.03 -19.10 -12.36
N GLY A 241 7.04 -19.08 -11.48
CA GLY A 241 8.37 -19.61 -11.77
C GLY A 241 8.36 -21.12 -12.06
N MET A 242 7.65 -21.91 -11.24
CA MET A 242 7.52 -23.36 -11.45
C MET A 242 6.82 -23.69 -12.77
N VAL A 243 5.72 -23.01 -13.08
CA VAL A 243 4.98 -23.19 -14.35
C VAL A 243 5.81 -22.75 -15.55
N SER A 244 6.54 -21.63 -15.43
CA SER A 244 7.44 -21.14 -16.48
C SER A 244 8.48 -22.18 -16.89
N VAL A 245 9.15 -22.82 -15.91
CA VAL A 245 10.12 -23.89 -16.17
C VAL A 245 9.44 -25.13 -16.72
N HIS A 246 8.30 -25.53 -16.18
CA HIS A 246 7.62 -26.76 -16.57
C HIS A 246 6.99 -26.71 -17.97
N VAL A 247 6.43 -25.56 -18.36
CA VAL A 247 5.78 -25.35 -19.67
C VAL A 247 6.77 -24.81 -20.71
N GLY A 248 7.87 -24.19 -20.28
CA GLY A 248 8.87 -23.59 -21.17
C GLY A 248 8.45 -22.23 -21.73
N CYS A 249 7.80 -21.38 -20.91
CA CYS A 249 7.36 -20.02 -21.29
C CYS A 249 7.98 -18.95 -20.37
N ARG A 250 7.75 -17.66 -20.65
CA ARG A 250 8.21 -16.58 -19.76
C ARG A 250 7.40 -16.60 -18.46
N VAL A 251 7.98 -16.10 -17.37
CA VAL A 251 7.29 -15.98 -16.06
C VAL A 251 6.01 -15.15 -16.18
N ASP A 252 6.02 -14.10 -17.00
CA ASP A 252 4.83 -13.26 -17.26
C ASP A 252 3.71 -14.08 -17.92
N ASP A 253 4.05 -14.94 -18.89
CA ASP A 253 3.10 -15.83 -19.58
C ASP A 253 2.56 -16.91 -18.64
N ALA A 254 3.44 -17.49 -17.81
CA ALA A 254 3.06 -18.45 -16.79
C ALA A 254 2.09 -17.84 -15.76
N LEU A 255 2.35 -16.61 -15.31
CA LEU A 255 1.45 -15.89 -14.41
C LEU A 255 0.10 -15.64 -15.07
N ALA A 256 0.07 -15.25 -16.34
CA ALA A 256 -1.16 -15.08 -17.10
C ALA A 256 -1.96 -16.40 -17.19
N LEU A 257 -1.29 -17.53 -17.44
CA LEU A 257 -1.91 -18.86 -17.45
C LEU A 257 -2.51 -19.25 -16.08
N ILE A 258 -1.78 -18.97 -14.99
CA ILE A 258 -2.27 -19.24 -13.63
C ILE A 258 -3.50 -18.37 -13.34
N LYS A 259 -3.46 -17.07 -13.67
CA LYS A 259 -4.61 -16.15 -13.51
C LYS A 259 -5.82 -16.62 -14.31
N ALA A 260 -5.63 -16.96 -15.59
CA ALA A 260 -6.71 -17.46 -16.45
C ALA A 260 -7.32 -18.76 -15.89
N ARG A 261 -6.49 -19.66 -15.36
CA ARG A 261 -6.95 -20.92 -14.75
C ARG A 261 -7.71 -20.67 -13.44
N ALA A 262 -7.23 -19.76 -12.59
CA ALA A 262 -7.90 -19.39 -11.34
C ALA A 262 -9.29 -18.81 -11.64
N PHE A 263 -9.35 -17.87 -12.59
CA PHE A 263 -10.60 -17.25 -13.04
C PHE A 263 -11.59 -18.28 -13.61
N THR A 264 -11.14 -19.15 -14.52
CA THR A 264 -11.99 -20.18 -15.15
C THR A 264 -12.56 -21.16 -14.12
N ARG A 265 -11.80 -21.46 -13.06
CA ARG A 265 -12.23 -22.39 -12.00
C ARG A 265 -12.99 -21.71 -10.85
N GLY A 266 -13.07 -20.38 -10.84
CA GLY A 266 -13.67 -19.63 -9.72
C GLY A 266 -12.95 -19.85 -8.39
N VAL A 267 -11.63 -20.14 -8.42
CA VAL A 267 -10.83 -20.38 -7.20
C VAL A 267 -9.93 -19.19 -6.89
N PRO A 268 -9.68 -18.88 -5.61
CA PRO A 268 -8.73 -17.84 -5.24
C PRO A 268 -7.35 -18.12 -5.83
N LEU A 269 -6.72 -17.09 -6.40
CA LEU A 269 -5.41 -17.21 -7.05
C LEU A 269 -4.33 -17.71 -6.10
N ASP A 270 -4.35 -17.27 -4.84
CA ASP A 270 -3.42 -17.75 -3.81
C ASP A 270 -3.62 -19.25 -3.53
N ALA A 271 -4.86 -19.72 -3.43
CA ALA A 271 -5.15 -21.14 -3.21
C ALA A 271 -4.65 -22.00 -4.38
N LEU A 272 -4.87 -21.54 -5.62
CA LEU A 272 -4.35 -22.20 -6.81
C LEU A 272 -2.82 -22.24 -6.81
N SER A 273 -2.19 -21.12 -6.47
CA SER A 273 -0.73 -20.99 -6.44
C SER A 273 -0.10 -21.89 -5.39
N ARG A 274 -0.70 -21.98 -4.19
CA ARG A 274 -0.28 -22.92 -3.15
C ARG A 274 -0.38 -24.38 -3.59
N ALA A 275 -1.45 -24.76 -4.28
CA ALA A 275 -1.60 -26.11 -4.82
C ALA A 275 -0.54 -26.43 -5.90
N ILE A 276 -0.15 -25.46 -6.72
CA ILE A 276 0.97 -25.61 -7.68
C ILE A 276 2.29 -25.82 -6.93
N VAL A 277 2.57 -24.97 -5.93
CA VAL A 277 3.80 -25.05 -5.14
C VAL A 277 3.89 -26.36 -4.35
N ALA A 278 2.77 -26.85 -3.83
CA ALA A 278 2.69 -28.15 -3.15
C ALA A 278 2.84 -29.34 -4.11
N GLY A 279 2.71 -29.14 -5.42
CA GLY A 279 2.77 -30.19 -6.45
C GLY A 279 1.43 -30.89 -6.73
N ASP A 280 0.34 -30.42 -6.13
CA ASP A 280 -1.01 -30.99 -6.30
C ASP A 280 -1.64 -30.64 -7.66
N LEU A 281 -1.14 -29.58 -8.31
CA LEU A 281 -1.58 -29.12 -9.62
C LEU A 281 -0.40 -28.85 -10.54
N THR A 282 -0.42 -29.49 -11.72
CA THR A 282 0.59 -29.33 -12.77
C THR A 282 -0.01 -28.72 -14.03
N PHE A 283 0.78 -27.88 -14.70
CA PHE A 283 0.41 -27.28 -16.00
C PHE A 283 1.05 -28.09 -17.11
N THR A 284 0.31 -28.98 -17.76
CA THR A 284 0.84 -29.71 -18.91
C THR A 284 0.87 -28.81 -20.14
N ARG A 285 1.92 -28.94 -20.96
CA ARG A 285 1.97 -28.33 -22.28
C ARG A 285 0.85 -28.91 -23.13
N GLU A 286 -0.13 -28.10 -23.54
CA GLU A 286 -1.04 -28.54 -24.61
C GLU A 286 -0.21 -28.76 -25.87
N GLY A 287 -0.18 -30.00 -26.35
CA GLY A 287 0.49 -30.36 -27.61
C GLY A 287 -0.29 -29.81 -28.81
N PRO A 288 0.36 -29.58 -29.96
CA PRO A 288 -0.36 -29.21 -31.17
C PRO A 288 -1.36 -30.33 -31.51
N SER A 289 -2.61 -29.95 -31.75
CA SER A 289 -3.63 -30.82 -32.33
C SER A 289 -3.25 -31.27 -33.73
#